data_AF-A0A366DWL6-F1
#
_entry.id   AF-A0A366DWL6-F1
#
_cell.length_a   1.000
_cell.length_b   1.000
_cell.length_c   1.000
_cell.angle_alpha   90.00
_cell.angle_beta   90.00
_cell.angle_gamma   90.00
#
_symmetry.space_group_name_H-M   'P 1'
#
loop_
_entity.id
_entity.type
_entity.pdbx_description
1 polymer ?
#
loop_
_entity_poly.entity_id
_entity_poly.type
_entity_poly.pdbx_seq_one_letter_code
_entity_poly.pdbx_strand_id
1 'polypeptide(L)'
;MRTTALRAIPILGWLYLFAGLVAALAGRAPDNRLLRAAWWIDAFLSVVVHAAQIPVALRAARDTGHSPLETAVLTQIFGLTYWATEHTDTRTEAPR
;
A
#
# COMPACT_ATOMS: atom_id res chain seq x y z
N MET A 1 6.55 7.83 -15.67
CA MET A 1 5.34 8.52 -15.16
C MET A 1 4.24 7.55 -14.70
N ARG A 2 3.94 6.46 -15.43
CA ARG A 2 2.89 5.48 -15.04
C ARG A 2 3.17 4.74 -13.72
N THR A 3 4.43 4.39 -13.46
CA THR A 3 4.87 3.72 -12.21
C THR A 3 4.66 4.61 -10.99
N THR A 4 5.03 5.88 -11.08
CA THR A 4 4.81 6.89 -10.03
C THR A 4 3.32 7.08 -9.72
N ALA A 5 2.47 7.12 -10.74
CA ALA A 5 1.02 7.28 -10.57
C ALA A 5 0.39 6.07 -9.85
N LEU A 6 0.85 4.85 -10.13
CA LEU A 6 0.36 3.65 -9.45
C LEU A 6 0.80 3.58 -7.98
N ARG A 7 2.04 3.97 -7.69
CA ARG A 7 2.57 4.03 -6.31
C ARG A 7 1.91 5.13 -5.46
N ALA A 8 1.25 6.11 -6.07
CA ALA A 8 0.52 7.14 -5.35
C ALA A 8 -0.79 6.62 -4.71
N ILE A 9 -1.40 5.56 -5.26
CA ILE A 9 -2.70 5.05 -4.79
C ILE A 9 -2.65 4.59 -3.32
N PRO A 10 -1.70 3.73 -2.89
CA PRO A 10 -1.60 3.32 -1.49
C PRO A 10 -1.33 4.51 -0.54
N ILE A 11 -0.52 5.47 -0.99
CA ILE A 11 -0.21 6.67 -0.20
C ILE A 11 -1.47 7.53 0.00
N LEU A 12 -2.27 7.71 -1.05
CA LEU A 12 -3.56 8.41 -0.94
C LEU A 12 -4.53 7.69 0.00
N GLY A 13 -4.55 6.35 0.01
CA GLY A 13 -5.30 5.56 0.99
C GLY A 13 -4.87 5.86 2.43
N TRP A 14 -3.56 5.78 2.74
CA TRP A 14 -3.05 6.14 4.07
C TRP A 14 -3.39 7.57 4.50
N LEU A 15 -3.29 8.54 3.58
CA LEU A 15 -3.66 9.92 3.85
C LEU A 15 -5.16 10.07 4.11
N TYR A 16 -6.01 9.38 3.35
CA TYR A 16 -7.46 9.35 3.56
C TYR A 16 -7.81 8.74 4.93
N LEU A 17 -7.17 7.64 5.31
CA LEU A 17 -7.36 7.02 6.62
C LEU A 17 -6.97 7.95 7.76
N PHE A 18 -5.80 8.59 7.65
CA PHE A 18 -5.32 9.54 8.64
C PHE A 18 -6.27 10.75 8.78
N ALA A 19 -6.72 11.32 7.66
CA ALA A 19 -7.67 12.43 7.67
C ALA A 19 -9.01 12.03 8.32
N GLY A 20 -9.53 10.84 8.00
CA GLY A 20 -10.75 10.31 8.61
C GLY A 20 -10.61 10.06 10.11
N LEU A 21 -9.46 9.56 10.56
CA LEU A 21 -9.16 9.38 11.98
C LEU A 21 -9.12 10.73 12.72
N VAL A 22 -8.43 11.72 12.18
CA VAL A 22 -8.37 13.08 12.74
C VAL A 22 -9.76 13.70 12.81
N ALA A 23 -10.58 13.55 11.76
CA ALA A 23 -11.95 14.04 11.75
C ALA A 23 -12.80 13.35 12.83
N ALA A 24 -12.67 12.04 13.02
CA ALA A 24 -13.38 11.31 14.05
C ALA A 24 -12.97 11.75 15.47
N LEU A 25 -11.66 11.89 15.73
CA LEU A 25 -11.15 12.36 17.01
C LEU A 25 -11.57 13.81 17.32
N ALA A 26 -11.75 14.64 16.28
CA ALA A 26 -12.25 16.00 16.42
C ALA A 26 -13.78 16.10 16.56
N GLY A 27 -14.52 14.97 16.56
CA GLY A 27 -15.98 14.96 16.56
C GLY A 27 -16.61 15.49 15.28
N ARG A 28 -15.86 15.50 14.17
CA ARG A 28 -16.28 16.00 12.84
C ARG A 28 -16.42 14.87 11.81
N ALA A 29 -16.55 13.62 12.27
CA ALA A 29 -16.78 12.50 11.37
C ALA A 29 -18.12 12.66 10.63
N PRO A 30 -18.19 12.39 9.31
CA PRO A 30 -19.45 12.42 8.58
C PRO A 30 -20.41 11.33 9.08
N ASP A 31 -21.69 11.67 9.25
CA ASP A 31 -22.75 10.70 9.57
C ASP A 31 -23.17 9.82 8.37
N ASN A 32 -22.63 10.12 7.19
CA ASN A 32 -22.93 9.36 5.97
C ASN A 32 -22.36 7.93 6.06
N ARG A 33 -23.28 6.95 6.05
CA ARG A 33 -22.95 5.51 6.11
C ARG A 33 -22.01 5.04 4.99
N LEU A 34 -22.13 5.59 3.79
CA LEU A 34 -21.29 5.20 2.65
C LEU A 34 -19.85 5.67 2.84
N LEU A 35 -19.64 6.90 3.33
CA LEU A 35 -18.29 7.40 3.63
C LEU A 35 -17.64 6.60 4.76
N ARG A 36 -18.41 6.24 5.79
CA ARG A 36 -17.93 5.37 6.87
C ARG A 36 -17.57 3.97 6.36
N ALA A 37 -18.39 3.39 5.48
CA ALA A 37 -18.09 2.10 4.87
C ALA A 37 -16.83 2.18 4.00
N ALA A 38 -16.69 3.20 3.16
CA ALA A 38 -15.50 3.42 2.35
C ALA A 38 -14.23 3.56 3.21
N TRP A 39 -14.29 4.31 4.31
CA TRP A 39 -13.19 4.43 5.26
C TRP A 39 -12.80 3.09 5.89
N TRP A 40 -13.78 2.29 6.33
CA TRP A 40 -13.49 0.97 6.89
C TRP A 40 -12.96 -0.03 5.87
N ILE A 41 -13.47 -0.02 4.64
CA ILE A 41 -12.95 -0.84 3.55
C ILE A 41 -11.49 -0.48 3.29
N ASP A 42 -11.18 0.81 3.15
CA ASP A 42 -9.80 1.26 2.90
C ASP A 42 -8.87 0.94 4.07
N ALA A 43 -9.36 1.00 5.32
CA ALA A 43 -8.61 0.64 6.52
C ALA A 43 -8.26 -0.86 6.51
N PHE A 44 -9.24 -1.69 6.17
CA PHE A 44 -9.04 -3.14 6.07
C PHE A 44 -8.04 -3.49 4.96
N LEU A 45 -8.16 -2.87 3.79
CA LEU A 45 -7.24 -3.09 2.67
C LEU A 45 -5.80 -2.64 3.03
N SER A 46 -5.66 -1.45 3.60
CA SER A 46 -4.34 -0.87 3.91
C SER A 46 -3.63 -1.55 5.06
N VAL A 47 -4.37 -2.05 6.06
CA VAL A 47 -3.77 -2.71 7.24
C VAL A 47 -3.71 -4.21 7.05
N VAL A 48 -4.88 -4.86 6.94
CA VAL A 48 -4.97 -6.32 6.99
C VAL A 48 -4.46 -6.95 5.70
N VAL A 49 -4.92 -6.46 4.54
CA VAL A 49 -4.52 -7.06 3.25
C VAL A 49 -3.04 -6.83 2.98
N HIS A 50 -2.51 -5.63 3.24
CA HIS A 50 -1.06 -5.40 3.13
C HIS A 50 -0.25 -6.27 4.10
N ALA A 51 -0.67 -6.40 5.36
CA ALA A 51 0.03 -7.26 6.32
C ALA A 51 0.00 -8.74 5.88
N ALA A 52 -1.13 -9.22 5.35
CA ALA A 52 -1.28 -10.57 4.82
C ALA A 52 -0.40 -10.84 3.58
N GLN A 53 0.04 -9.79 2.88
CA GLN A 53 0.96 -9.89 1.74
C GLN A 53 2.42 -10.06 2.18
N ILE A 54 2.79 -9.66 3.40
CA ILE A 54 4.19 -9.70 3.89
C ILE A 54 4.81 -11.11 3.76
N PRO A 55 4.17 -12.22 4.17
CA PRO A 55 4.76 -13.55 4.02
C PRO A 55 5.05 -13.94 2.57
N VAL A 56 4.20 -13.49 1.63
CA VAL A 56 4.37 -13.76 0.20
C VAL A 56 5.53 -12.93 -0.35
N ALA A 57 5.59 -11.63 -0.02
CA ALA A 57 6.67 -10.74 -0.42
C ALA A 57 8.03 -11.22 0.13
N LEU A 58 8.07 -11.63 1.41
CA LEU A 58 9.27 -12.19 2.03
C LEU A 58 9.75 -13.47 1.36
N ARG A 59 8.85 -14.32 0.84
CA ARG A 59 9.24 -15.51 0.07
C ARG A 59 9.80 -15.14 -1.30
N ALA A 60 9.21 -14.15 -1.96
CA ALA A 60 9.68 -13.68 -3.26
C ALA A 60 11.03 -12.97 -3.19
N ALA A 61 11.31 -12.25 -2.08
CA ALA A 61 12.52 -11.47 -1.92
C ALA A 61 13.76 -12.29 -1.49
N ARG A 62 13.62 -13.58 -1.12
CA ARG A 62 14.71 -14.40 -0.55
C ARG A 62 15.97 -14.45 -1.42
N ASP A 63 15.79 -14.47 -2.73
CA ASP A 63 16.88 -14.62 -3.70
C ASP A 63 17.28 -13.28 -4.35
N THR A 64 16.69 -12.16 -3.90
CA THR A 64 16.87 -10.82 -4.50
C THR A 64 17.89 -9.96 -3.75
N GLY A 65 18.35 -10.38 -2.58
CA GLY A 65 19.30 -9.63 -1.74
C GLY A 65 18.68 -8.49 -0.91
N HIS A 66 17.37 -8.25 -1.02
CA HIS A 66 16.67 -7.25 -0.21
C HIS A 66 16.56 -7.68 1.25
N SER A 67 16.61 -6.71 2.17
CA SER A 67 16.44 -7.03 3.58
C SER A 67 14.98 -7.45 3.89
N PRO A 68 14.75 -8.45 4.77
CA PRO A 68 13.40 -8.86 5.15
C PRO A 68 12.59 -7.71 5.76
N LEU A 69 13.23 -6.85 6.54
CA LEU A 69 12.57 -5.71 7.18
C LEU A 69 12.08 -4.69 6.14
N GLU A 70 12.94 -4.33 5.19
CA GLU A 70 12.59 -3.41 4.11
C GLU A 70 11.46 -3.97 3.25
N THR A 71 11.53 -5.25 2.89
CA THR A 71 10.49 -5.97 2.14
C THR A 71 9.14 -5.90 2.86
N ALA A 72 9.13 -6.11 4.17
CA ALA A 72 7.91 -6.03 4.98
C ALA A 72 7.37 -4.60 5.06
N VAL A 73 8.22 -3.60 5.30
CA VAL A 73 7.83 -2.19 5.40
C VAL A 73 7.27 -1.67 4.07
N LEU A 74 7.96 -1.94 2.96
CA LEU A 74 7.51 -1.51 1.64
C LEU A 74 6.20 -2.20 1.25
N THR A 75 6.05 -3.49 1.55
CA THR A 75 4.77 -4.20 1.35
C THR A 75 3.66 -3.62 2.24
N GLN A 76 3.97 -3.23 3.47
CA GLN A 76 2.97 -2.63 4.35
C GLN A 76 2.49 -1.25 3.87
N ILE A 77 3.40 -0.43 3.32
CA ILE A 77 3.08 0.92 2.85
C ILE A 77 2.40 0.88 1.49
N PHE A 78 2.96 0.12 0.54
CA PHE A 78 2.57 0.17 -0.87
C PHE A 78 1.80 -1.05 -1.36
N GLY A 79 1.71 -2.13 -0.57
CA GLY A 79 1.12 -3.39 -0.99
C GLY A 79 1.81 -4.01 -2.20
N LEU A 80 1.05 -4.79 -2.99
CA LEU A 80 1.54 -5.41 -4.24
C LEU A 80 1.94 -4.41 -5.33
N THR A 81 1.48 -3.16 -5.23
CA THR A 81 1.75 -2.09 -6.20
C THR A 81 3.25 -1.78 -6.34
N TYR A 82 4.02 -1.97 -5.27
CA TYR A 82 5.48 -1.80 -5.28
C TYR A 82 6.15 -2.84 -6.19
N TRP A 83 5.86 -4.13 -5.97
CA TRP A 83 6.43 -5.24 -6.73
C TRP A 83 6.04 -5.21 -8.21
N ALA A 84 4.78 -4.85 -8.52
CA ALA A 84 4.30 -4.73 -9.89
C ALA A 84 5.05 -3.64 -10.69
N THR A 85 5.47 -2.57 -10.02
CA THR A 85 6.21 -1.47 -10.67
C THR A 85 7.71 -1.75 -10.77
N GLU A 86 8.30 -2.44 -9.80
CA GLU A 86 9.72 -2.84 -9.82
C GLU A 86 10.03 -3.87 -10.93
N HIS A 87 9.13 -4.84 -11.16
CA HIS A 87 9.25 -5.77 -12.29
C HIS A 87 9.10 -5.09 -13.66
N THR A 88 8.46 -3.91 -13.72
CA THR A 88 8.31 -3.15 -14.96
C THR A 88 9.59 -2.39 -15.31
N ASP A 89 10.26 -1.78 -14.32
CA ASP A 89 11.51 -1.04 -14.54
C ASP A 89 12.66 -1.99 -14.92
N THR A 90 12.83 -3.10 -14.20
CA THR A 90 13.87 -4.11 -14.49
C THR A 90 13.75 -4.74 -15.88
N ARG A 91 12.52 -4.97 -16.38
CA ARG A 91 12.29 -5.50 -17.74
C ARG A 91 12.58 -4.48 -18.84
N THR A 92 12.59 -3.19 -18.51
CA THR A 92 12.84 -2.10 -19.47
C THR A 92 14.34 -1.78 -19.58
N GLU A 93 15.15 -2.12 -18.58
CA GLU A 93 16.60 -1.86 -18.54
C GLU A 93 17.48 -3.02 -19.05
N ALA A 94 16.93 -4.23 -19.28
CA ALA A 94 17.71 -5.35 -19.82
C ALA A 94 18.08 -5.13 -21.31
N PRO A 95 19.36 -5.25 -21.71
CA PRO A 95 19.76 -5.14 -23.11
C PRO A 95 19.18 -6.30 -23.92
N ARG A 96 18.61 -5.98 -25.10
CA ARG A 96 18.05 -6.93 -26.06
C ARG A 96 19.12 -7.76 -26.76
#